data_AF-A0A3A8IFZ3-F1
#
_entry.id   AF-A0A3A8IFZ3-F1
#
_cell.length_a   1.000
_cell.length_b   1.000
_cell.length_c   1.000
_cell.angle_alpha   90.00
_cell.angle_beta   90.00
_cell.angle_gamma   90.00
#
_symmetry.space_group_name_H-M   'P 1'
#
loop_
_entity.id
_entity.type
_entity.pdbx_description
1 polymer ?
#
loop_
_entity_poly.entity_id
_entity_poly.type
_entity_poly.pdbx_seq_one_letter_code
_entity_poly.pdbx_strand_id
1 'polypeptide(L)'
;MNDLRKLLPVGLLLCSACATPARSTGMASLPSTPAPVEVASPPAPSPLYLFEGVEVFGIRKLPREELLRLIGMPTPGARFNLEAGEFTPYLLESKPRLLAAHPLPFCRYSMVTYPPTHTFRVTVDLIEPGDEWRMRFAPAPTGTVEDPEGLIAAWGAYQQAYWKLRREGAVSETAQGGCQALTCYGGFNHPQLAPLEAKFIDGVPRNAEALVRVLREDRDDSKRMTAAILLSYVRSREELVRHVSPSVHDPFEGVRNEALRLLGTAQQGQAKALIPLEPVLEALWFPLSSDRNKAAWALVRIVETEGAARRERILNQAGEVLVEMAGMQQAIDREPARKALAILAGRDLGEDVAAWREWVKRTRTAPATH
;
A
#
# COMPACT_ATOMS: atom_id res chain seq x y z
N MET A 1 31.32 11.49 17.48
CA MET A 1 31.07 10.06 17.22
C MET A 1 30.33 9.40 18.40
N ASN A 2 29.20 9.97 18.81
CA ASN A 2 28.15 9.35 19.61
C ASN A 2 26.90 10.22 19.41
N ASP A 3 25.72 9.62 19.51
CA ASP A 3 24.38 10.21 19.34
C ASP A 3 23.76 10.22 17.94
N LEU A 4 23.70 9.04 17.30
CA LEU A 4 22.72 8.76 16.23
C LEU A 4 22.02 7.41 16.45
N ARG A 5 21.44 7.23 17.64
CA ARG A 5 20.74 6.00 18.05
C ARG A 5 19.36 6.28 18.62
N LYS A 6 18.54 7.10 17.95
CA LYS A 6 17.09 7.20 18.18
C LYS A 6 16.41 7.51 16.85
N LEU A 7 15.26 6.87 16.60
CA LEU A 7 14.37 6.93 15.42
C LEU A 7 14.57 5.81 14.38
N LEU A 8 14.22 4.59 14.82
CA LEU A 8 13.68 3.52 13.98
C LEU A 8 12.43 3.01 14.72
N PRO A 9 11.20 3.15 14.20
CA PRO A 9 10.12 2.32 14.70
C PRO A 9 10.35 0.92 14.15
N VAL A 10 10.97 0.09 14.99
CA VAL A 10 11.08 -1.35 14.85
C VAL A 10 9.66 -1.91 14.83
N GLY A 11 9.19 -2.30 13.64
CA GLY A 11 7.97 -3.03 13.44
C GLY A 11 8.26 -4.45 12.94
N LEU A 12 9.17 -5.17 13.59
CA LEU A 12 9.30 -6.62 13.45
C LEU A 12 9.73 -7.19 14.80
N LEU A 13 8.79 -7.80 15.53
CA LEU A 13 9.06 -8.57 16.74
C LEU A 13 8.23 -9.85 16.67
N LEU A 14 8.88 -10.90 16.17
CA LEU A 14 8.49 -12.29 16.34
C LEU A 14 9.18 -12.80 17.61
N CYS A 15 8.39 -13.21 18.60
CA CYS A 15 8.88 -14.00 19.72
C CYS A 15 7.99 -15.24 19.87
N SER A 16 8.53 -16.40 19.49
CA SER A 16 8.02 -17.71 19.88
C SER A 16 8.72 -18.11 21.17
N ALA A 17 7.98 -18.32 22.26
CA ALA A 17 8.49 -18.93 23.47
C ALA A 17 8.00 -20.39 23.55
N CYS A 18 8.95 -21.32 23.63
CA CYS A 18 8.71 -22.74 23.89
C CYS A 18 8.27 -22.93 25.36
N ALA A 19 7.16 -23.62 25.59
CA ALA A 19 6.76 -24.08 26.91
C ALA A 19 7.34 -25.48 27.19
N THR A 20 8.14 -25.60 28.24
CA THR A 20 8.45 -26.88 28.91
C THR A 20 7.26 -27.36 29.74
N PRO A 21 6.88 -28.64 29.71
CA PRO A 21 5.80 -29.15 30.56
C PRO A 21 6.30 -29.51 31.97
N ALA A 22 5.50 -29.13 32.96
CA ALA A 22 5.63 -29.59 34.34
C ALA A 22 5.12 -31.03 34.49
N ARG A 23 5.86 -31.84 35.25
CA ARG A 23 5.46 -33.18 35.70
C ARG A 23 4.17 -33.11 36.51
N SER A 24 3.21 -33.98 36.19
CA SER A 24 2.19 -34.44 37.13
C SER A 24 2.20 -35.96 37.20
N THR A 25 2.22 -36.44 38.43
CA THR A 25 2.25 -37.83 38.89
C THR A 25 0.90 -38.51 38.70
N GLY A 26 0.94 -39.82 38.44
CA GLY A 26 -0.18 -40.59 37.91
C GLY A 26 -1.25 -41.05 38.89
N MET A 27 -2.27 -41.70 38.33
CA MET A 27 -2.86 -42.94 38.86
C MET A 27 -3.83 -43.59 37.85
N ALA A 28 -3.69 -44.92 37.77
CA ALA A 28 -4.67 -45.96 37.44
C ALA A 28 -5.34 -45.99 36.05
N SER A 29 -4.95 -47.06 35.36
CA SER A 29 -5.34 -47.56 34.04
C SER A 29 -6.72 -48.20 33.96
N LEU A 30 -7.46 -47.86 32.89
CA LEU A 30 -8.60 -48.61 32.35
C LEU A 30 -8.31 -48.98 30.88
N PRO A 31 -8.92 -50.04 30.33
CA PRO A 31 -8.52 -50.64 29.05
C PRO A 31 -8.75 -49.71 27.85
N SER A 32 -7.74 -49.72 26.98
CA SER A 32 -7.51 -48.85 25.82
C SER A 32 -8.64 -48.85 24.80
N THR A 33 -9.32 -47.71 24.69
CA THR A 33 -10.01 -47.28 23.47
C THR A 33 -8.94 -47.03 22.39
N PRO A 34 -9.12 -47.42 21.11
CA PRO A 34 -8.17 -47.06 20.07
C PRO A 34 -8.04 -45.54 20.03
N ALA A 35 -6.80 -45.06 20.16
CA ALA A 35 -6.49 -43.64 20.13
C ALA A 35 -7.09 -43.02 18.87
N PRO A 36 -7.70 -41.81 18.95
CA PRO A 36 -7.99 -41.05 17.75
C PRO A 36 -6.68 -40.90 16.99
N VAL A 37 -6.67 -41.27 15.72
CA VAL A 37 -5.56 -40.99 14.81
C VAL A 37 -5.29 -39.50 14.95
N GLU A 38 -4.15 -39.17 15.55
CA GLU A 38 -3.67 -37.80 15.66
C GLU A 38 -3.46 -37.34 14.22
N VAL A 39 -4.46 -36.62 13.69
CA VAL A 39 -4.36 -35.98 12.39
C VAL A 39 -3.21 -35.00 12.55
N ALA A 40 -2.04 -35.39 12.03
CA ALA A 40 -0.86 -34.56 12.06
C ALA A 40 -1.26 -33.16 11.62
N SER A 41 -1.04 -32.18 12.51
CA SER A 41 -1.27 -30.79 12.17
C SER A 41 -0.51 -30.51 10.87
N PRO A 42 -1.12 -29.84 9.88
CA PRO A 42 -0.45 -29.56 8.63
C PRO A 42 0.91 -28.91 8.92
N PRO A 43 1.97 -29.27 8.18
CA PRO A 43 3.29 -28.72 8.43
C PRO A 43 3.19 -27.20 8.37
N ALA A 44 3.82 -26.53 9.36
CA ALA A 44 3.87 -25.08 9.40
C ALA A 44 4.41 -24.57 8.04
N PRO A 45 3.77 -23.54 7.45
CA PRO A 45 4.22 -23.02 6.17
C PRO A 45 5.69 -22.61 6.26
N SER A 46 6.45 -22.87 5.18
CA SER A 46 7.87 -22.55 5.15
C SER A 46 8.06 -21.05 5.40
N PRO A 47 8.98 -20.64 6.30
CA PRO A 47 9.27 -19.22 6.51
C PRO A 47 10.06 -18.60 5.33
N LEU A 48 10.43 -19.42 4.34
CA LEU A 48 11.27 -19.01 3.21
C LEU A 48 10.42 -18.48 2.05
N TYR A 49 10.66 -17.21 1.73
CA TYR A 49 10.10 -16.57 0.54
C TYR A 49 11.07 -16.67 -0.63
N LEU A 50 10.55 -16.94 -1.84
CA LEU A 50 11.30 -16.93 -3.09
C LEU A 50 11.37 -15.51 -3.65
N PHE A 51 12.58 -15.05 -3.94
CA PHE A 51 12.83 -13.75 -4.56
C PHE A 51 12.56 -13.80 -6.06
N GLU A 52 11.62 -13.02 -6.56
CA GLU A 52 11.26 -12.98 -7.99
C GLU A 52 12.10 -12.01 -8.81
N GLY A 53 12.87 -11.15 -8.14
CA GLY A 53 13.74 -10.18 -8.78
C GLY A 53 13.47 -8.75 -8.35
N VAL A 54 14.19 -7.85 -9.03
CA VAL A 54 14.14 -6.41 -8.81
C VAL A 54 13.81 -5.69 -10.11
N GLU A 55 13.04 -4.62 -9.99
CA GLU A 55 12.77 -3.70 -11.09
C GLU A 55 12.95 -2.25 -10.63
N VAL A 56 13.06 -1.35 -11.60
CA VAL A 56 13.22 0.09 -11.36
C VAL A 56 12.07 0.85 -12.00
N PHE A 57 11.60 1.90 -11.33
CA PHE A 57 10.53 2.77 -11.81
C PHE A 57 10.95 4.23 -11.76
N GLY A 58 10.50 5.02 -12.74
CA GLY A 58 10.64 6.48 -12.71
C GLY A 58 11.96 6.99 -13.28
N ILE A 59 12.64 6.17 -14.08
CA ILE A 59 13.87 6.52 -14.81
C ILE A 59 13.50 7.05 -16.19
N ARG A 60 14.19 8.09 -16.66
CA ARG A 60 13.94 8.70 -17.97
C ARG A 60 15.17 8.70 -18.85
N LYS A 61 16.34 9.03 -18.27
CA LYS A 61 17.60 9.18 -19.01
C LYS A 61 18.59 8.08 -18.68
N LEU A 62 18.60 7.59 -17.44
CA LEU A 62 19.61 6.62 -17.00
C LEU A 62 19.38 5.23 -17.62
N PRO A 63 20.44 4.53 -18.05
CA PRO A 63 20.30 3.18 -18.62
C PRO A 63 19.80 2.19 -17.56
N ARG A 64 18.67 1.53 -17.83
CA ARG A 64 18.05 0.56 -16.91
C ARG A 64 19.00 -0.57 -16.49
N GLU A 65 19.75 -1.12 -17.44
CA GLU A 65 20.68 -2.23 -17.19
C GLU A 65 21.82 -1.84 -16.26
N GLU A 66 22.32 -0.60 -16.40
CA GLU A 66 23.35 -0.05 -15.51
C GLU A 66 22.82 0.05 -14.07
N LEU A 67 21.61 0.58 -13.89
CA LEU A 67 20.98 0.71 -12.58
C LEU A 67 20.76 -0.66 -11.92
N LEU A 68 20.25 -1.64 -12.67
CA LEU A 68 20.04 -3.00 -12.16
C LEU A 68 21.36 -3.66 -11.72
N ARG A 69 22.44 -3.43 -12.48
CA ARG A 69 23.79 -3.88 -12.10
C ARG A 69 24.30 -3.21 -10.83
N LEU A 70 24.10 -1.91 -10.67
CA LEU A 70 24.49 -1.16 -9.46
C LEU A 70 23.66 -1.58 -8.24
N ILE A 71 22.37 -1.82 -8.43
CA ILE A 71 21.48 -2.34 -7.41
C ILE A 71 22.01 -3.70 -6.90
N GLY A 72 22.39 -4.60 -7.82
CA GLY A 72 23.12 -5.82 -7.47
C GLY A 72 22.36 -6.73 -6.50
N MET A 73 21.06 -6.89 -6.73
CA MET A 73 20.22 -7.84 -5.98
C MET A 73 20.58 -9.29 -6.32
N PRO A 74 20.24 -10.25 -5.44
CA PRO A 74 20.42 -11.68 -5.71
C PRO A 74 19.77 -12.13 -7.02
N THR A 75 20.19 -13.27 -7.55
CA THR A 75 19.52 -13.88 -8.70
C THR A 75 18.07 -14.26 -8.33
N PRO A 76 17.08 -13.96 -9.19
CA PRO A 76 15.73 -14.48 -9.03
C PRO A 76 15.72 -16.00 -8.83
N GLY A 77 14.84 -16.49 -7.93
CA GLY A 77 14.76 -17.88 -7.51
C GLY A 77 15.48 -18.18 -6.18
N ALA A 78 16.35 -17.29 -5.70
CA ALA A 78 16.93 -17.41 -4.36
C ALA A 78 15.85 -17.34 -3.27
N ARG A 79 16.03 -18.07 -2.17
CA ARG A 79 15.07 -18.14 -1.06
C ARG A 79 15.65 -17.50 0.19
N PHE A 80 14.83 -16.74 0.91
CA PHE A 80 15.23 -15.98 2.09
C PHE A 80 14.21 -16.13 3.21
N ASN A 81 14.69 -16.26 4.44
CA ASN A 81 13.89 -16.03 5.63
C ASN A 81 13.79 -14.52 5.87
N LEU A 82 12.66 -13.93 5.46
CA LEU A 82 12.42 -12.50 5.62
C LEU A 82 12.24 -12.09 7.09
N GLU A 83 11.73 -12.99 7.91
CA GLU A 83 11.54 -12.77 9.35
C GLU A 83 12.88 -12.69 10.10
N ALA A 84 13.83 -13.52 9.70
CA ALA A 84 15.21 -13.46 10.18
C ALA A 84 16.02 -12.30 9.56
N GLY A 85 15.42 -11.55 8.63
CA GLY A 85 16.05 -10.40 8.00
C GLY A 85 17.16 -10.75 7.00
N GLU A 86 17.20 -11.98 6.47
CA GLU A 86 18.29 -12.47 5.59
C GLU A 86 18.46 -11.64 4.30
N PHE A 87 17.40 -10.97 3.85
CA PHE A 87 17.43 -10.11 2.67
C PHE A 87 17.92 -8.67 2.95
N THR A 88 17.92 -8.25 4.22
CA THR A 88 18.25 -6.88 4.64
C THR A 88 19.62 -6.40 4.18
N PRO A 89 20.70 -7.21 4.25
CA PRO A 89 22.03 -6.77 3.80
C PRO A 89 22.06 -6.30 2.34
N TYR A 90 21.33 -6.97 1.44
CA TYR A 90 21.26 -6.57 0.04
C TYR A 90 20.64 -5.19 -0.15
N LEU A 91 19.59 -4.86 0.61
CA LEU A 91 18.98 -3.52 0.59
C LEU A 91 19.95 -2.45 1.12
N LEU A 92 20.67 -2.76 2.21
CA LEU A 92 21.60 -1.84 2.86
C LEU A 92 22.85 -1.55 2.03
N GLU A 93 23.34 -2.51 1.26
CA GLU A 93 24.49 -2.33 0.37
C GLU A 93 24.12 -1.68 -0.98
N SER A 94 22.94 -2.03 -1.51
CA SER A 94 22.47 -1.58 -2.82
C SER A 94 22.26 -0.06 -2.89
N LYS A 95 21.57 0.51 -1.90
CA LYS A 95 21.20 1.94 -1.93
C LYS A 95 22.43 2.87 -1.93
N PRO A 96 23.43 2.72 -1.04
CA PRO A 96 24.64 3.54 -1.07
C PRO A 96 25.41 3.41 -2.40
N ARG A 97 25.52 2.21 -2.96
CA ARG A 97 26.20 1.98 -4.26
C ARG A 97 25.54 2.76 -5.38
N LEU A 98 24.21 2.73 -5.43
CA LEU A 98 23.42 3.46 -6.42
C LEU A 98 23.58 4.98 -6.26
N LEU A 99 23.48 5.50 -5.03
CA LEU A 99 23.59 6.93 -4.75
C LEU A 99 25.01 7.49 -4.91
N ALA A 100 26.04 6.64 -4.77
CA ALA A 100 27.42 7.02 -5.07
C ALA A 100 27.68 7.19 -6.57
N ALA A 101 27.00 6.39 -7.41
CA ALA A 101 27.12 6.47 -8.86
C ALA A 101 26.24 7.56 -9.48
N HIS A 102 25.06 7.82 -8.90
CA HIS A 102 24.09 8.78 -9.43
C HIS A 102 23.52 9.65 -8.31
N PRO A 103 23.57 10.99 -8.43
CA PRO A 103 22.98 11.91 -7.45
C PRO A 103 21.46 11.99 -7.66
N LEU A 104 20.74 10.97 -7.17
CA LEU A 104 19.29 10.86 -7.32
C LEU A 104 18.57 11.65 -6.21
N PRO A 105 17.72 12.64 -6.53
CA PRO A 105 16.89 13.34 -5.53
C PRO A 105 16.02 12.41 -4.68
N PHE A 106 15.64 11.25 -5.22
CA PHE A 106 14.85 10.25 -4.51
C PHE A 106 15.28 8.83 -4.86
N CYS A 107 15.35 7.97 -3.84
CA CYS A 107 15.59 6.55 -3.98
C CYS A 107 14.94 5.77 -2.82
N ARG A 108 13.90 5.00 -3.12
CA ARG A 108 13.21 4.11 -2.16
C ARG A 108 13.19 2.68 -2.70
N TYR A 109 13.37 1.73 -1.80
CA TYR A 109 13.21 0.30 -2.07
C TYR A 109 11.89 -0.13 -1.46
N SER A 110 11.02 -0.69 -2.28
CA SER A 110 9.68 -1.13 -1.92
C SER A 110 9.64 -2.66 -2.08
N MET A 111 9.57 -3.38 -0.95
CA MET A 111 9.47 -4.84 -0.94
C MET A 111 8.01 -5.23 -0.80
N VAL A 112 7.51 -6.04 -1.73
CA VAL A 112 6.14 -6.57 -1.70
C VAL A 112 6.21 -8.08 -1.56
N THR A 113 5.55 -8.61 -0.55
CA THR A 113 5.43 -10.05 -0.29
C THR A 113 4.07 -10.56 -0.74
N TYR A 114 4.04 -11.79 -1.24
CA TYR A 114 2.86 -12.52 -1.64
C TYR A 114 2.77 -13.79 -0.79
N PRO A 115 2.14 -13.72 0.40
CA PRO A 115 2.03 -14.87 1.30
C PRO A 115 1.43 -16.13 0.63
N PRO A 116 0.37 -16.04 -0.21
CA PRO A 116 -0.20 -17.23 -0.83
C PRO A 116 0.77 -18.03 -1.71
N THR A 117 1.70 -17.35 -2.37
CA THR A 117 2.71 -17.97 -3.25
C THR A 117 4.08 -18.11 -2.57
N HIS A 118 4.24 -17.58 -1.35
CA HIS A 118 5.54 -17.43 -0.67
C HIS A 118 6.59 -16.79 -1.59
N THR A 119 6.23 -15.74 -2.33
CA THR A 119 7.15 -14.99 -3.18
C THR A 119 7.27 -13.53 -2.75
N PHE A 120 8.33 -12.87 -3.17
CA PHE A 120 8.48 -11.43 -2.97
C PHE A 120 9.31 -10.78 -4.07
N ARG A 121 9.11 -9.48 -4.24
CA ARG A 121 9.75 -8.68 -5.28
C ARG A 121 10.14 -7.32 -4.73
N VAL A 122 11.18 -6.73 -5.31
CA VAL A 122 11.64 -5.38 -4.97
C VAL A 122 11.39 -4.43 -6.14
N THR A 123 10.77 -3.29 -5.88
CA THR A 123 10.75 -2.15 -6.78
C THR A 123 11.68 -1.08 -6.22
N VAL A 124 12.58 -0.55 -7.06
CA VAL A 124 13.41 0.60 -6.73
C VAL A 124 12.82 1.82 -7.40
N ASP A 125 12.20 2.65 -6.58
CA ASP A 125 11.48 3.87 -6.94
C ASP A 125 12.46 5.05 -6.98
N LEU A 126 12.64 5.65 -8.16
CA LEU A 126 13.68 6.65 -8.42
C LEU A 126 13.12 7.98 -8.94
N ILE A 127 13.83 9.06 -8.59
CA ILE A 127 13.72 10.36 -9.25
C ILE A 127 15.10 10.79 -9.71
N GLU A 128 15.19 11.18 -10.99
CA GLU A 128 16.38 11.77 -11.59
C GLU A 128 16.44 13.29 -11.34
N PRO A 129 17.63 13.92 -11.35
CA PRO A 129 17.74 15.37 -11.34
C PRO A 129 16.91 16.03 -12.46
N GLY A 130 16.11 17.02 -12.09
CA GLY A 130 15.17 17.73 -12.97
C GLY A 130 13.74 17.16 -12.97
N ASP A 131 13.51 16.00 -12.34
CA ASP A 131 12.19 15.39 -12.21
C ASP A 131 11.57 15.56 -10.80
N GLU A 132 12.12 16.46 -9.97
CA GLU A 132 11.67 16.69 -8.60
C GLU A 132 10.24 17.24 -8.51
N TRP A 133 9.67 17.69 -9.64
CA TRP A 133 8.26 18.05 -9.74
C TRP A 133 7.31 16.93 -9.30
N ARG A 134 7.75 15.66 -9.39
CA ARG A 134 7.03 14.47 -8.91
C ARG A 134 6.95 14.35 -7.37
N MET A 135 7.65 15.22 -6.64
CA MET A 135 7.65 15.30 -5.17
C MET A 135 7.17 16.65 -4.65
N ARG A 136 6.32 17.35 -5.40
CA ARG A 136 5.70 18.61 -4.93
C ARG A 136 4.61 18.33 -3.91
N PHE A 137 5.00 17.81 -2.75
CA PHE A 137 4.12 17.58 -1.60
C PHE A 137 3.93 18.86 -0.80
N ALA A 138 2.86 18.89 -0.02
CA ALA A 138 2.58 19.95 0.93
C ALA A 138 3.66 20.00 2.04
N PRO A 139 3.89 21.18 2.66
CA PRO A 139 4.82 21.29 3.80
C PRO A 139 4.35 20.42 4.98
N ALA A 140 5.30 19.89 5.75
CA ALA A 140 5.02 19.17 6.99
C ALA A 140 4.24 20.05 7.98
N PRO A 141 3.05 19.60 8.45
CA PRO A 141 2.33 20.30 9.49
C PRO A 141 3.15 20.34 10.79
N THR A 142 3.04 21.43 11.54
CA THR A 142 3.79 21.65 12.79
C THR A 142 2.89 21.71 14.03
N GLY A 143 1.57 21.63 13.83
CA GLY A 143 0.59 21.73 14.89
C GLY A 143 0.55 20.50 15.80
N THR A 144 -0.29 20.59 16.82
CA THR A 144 -0.70 19.47 17.66
C THR A 144 -2.20 19.57 17.80
N VAL A 145 -2.91 18.50 17.46
CA VAL A 145 -4.36 18.42 17.58
C VAL A 145 -4.69 17.34 18.61
N GLU A 146 -5.63 17.65 19.50
CA GLU A 146 -6.12 16.68 20.48
C GLU A 146 -6.84 15.52 19.77
N ASP A 147 -6.81 14.34 20.39
CA ASP A 147 -7.54 13.17 19.88
C ASP A 147 -9.05 13.33 20.11
N PRO A 148 -9.86 13.55 19.07
CA PRO A 148 -11.28 13.84 19.24
C PRO A 148 -12.02 12.64 19.82
N GLU A 149 -12.57 12.79 21.03
CA GLU A 149 -13.25 11.73 21.80
C GLU A 149 -12.40 10.45 22.00
N GLY A 150 -11.08 10.53 21.85
CA GLY A 150 -10.20 9.36 21.92
C GLY A 150 -10.40 8.37 20.77
N LEU A 151 -10.77 8.85 19.57
CA LEU A 151 -11.03 8.04 18.38
C LEU A 151 -9.73 7.48 17.78
N ILE A 152 -8.65 8.26 17.75
CA ILE A 152 -7.34 7.83 17.27
C ILE A 152 -6.80 6.73 18.18
N ALA A 153 -6.86 6.93 19.50
CA ALA A 153 -6.45 5.92 20.47
C ALA A 153 -7.28 4.63 20.37
N ALA A 154 -8.59 4.75 20.14
CA ALA A 154 -9.46 3.59 19.94
C ALA A 154 -9.11 2.81 18.67
N TRP A 155 -8.74 3.50 17.58
CA TRP A 155 -8.24 2.85 16.37
C TRP A 155 -6.93 2.07 16.65
N GLY A 156 -6.02 2.67 17.42
CA GLY A 156 -4.79 1.99 17.85
C GLY A 156 -5.09 0.70 18.64
N ALA A 157 -6.06 0.73 19.56
CA ALA A 157 -6.49 -0.46 20.30
C ALA A 157 -7.09 -1.53 19.39
N TYR A 158 -7.91 -1.13 18.41
CA TYR A 158 -8.42 -2.04 17.38
C TYR A 158 -7.30 -2.70 16.59
N GLN A 159 -6.33 -1.93 16.08
CA GLN A 159 -5.23 -2.48 15.31
C GLN A 159 -4.39 -3.47 16.13
N GLN A 160 -4.10 -3.15 17.40
CA GLN A 160 -3.38 -4.07 18.28
C GLN A 160 -4.12 -5.40 18.47
N ALA A 161 -5.42 -5.35 18.73
CA ALA A 161 -6.26 -6.54 18.87
C ALA A 161 -6.35 -7.33 17.56
N TYR A 162 -6.57 -6.66 16.42
CA TYR A 162 -6.64 -7.26 15.10
C TYR A 162 -5.34 -8.01 14.76
N TRP A 163 -4.18 -7.36 14.92
CA TRP A 163 -2.89 -7.97 14.60
C TRP A 163 -2.53 -9.11 15.53
N LYS A 164 -2.94 -9.05 16.81
CA LYS A 164 -2.81 -10.19 17.73
C LYS A 164 -3.61 -11.39 17.22
N LEU A 165 -4.89 -11.21 16.95
CA LEU A 165 -5.77 -12.28 16.48
C LEU A 165 -5.32 -12.85 15.14
N ARG A 166 -4.79 -12.02 14.24
CA ARG A 166 -4.23 -12.46 12.96
C ARG A 166 -3.02 -13.38 13.16
N ARG A 167 -2.09 -13.03 14.05
CA ARG A 167 -0.93 -13.88 14.38
C ARG A 167 -1.34 -15.20 15.05
N GLU A 168 -2.42 -15.18 15.80
CA GLU A 168 -3.01 -16.37 16.43
C GLU A 168 -3.86 -17.21 15.45
N GLY A 169 -4.02 -16.78 14.19
CA GLY A 169 -4.85 -17.45 13.19
C GLY A 169 -6.36 -17.32 13.42
N ALA A 170 -6.79 -16.56 14.43
CA ALA A 170 -8.20 -16.34 14.78
C ALA A 170 -8.94 -15.43 13.80
N VAL A 171 -8.19 -14.64 13.02
CA VAL A 171 -8.71 -13.86 11.89
C VAL A 171 -7.93 -14.27 10.63
N SER A 172 -8.63 -14.76 9.61
CA SER A 172 -8.01 -15.16 8.35
C SER A 172 -7.33 -13.97 7.68
N GLU A 173 -6.20 -14.23 7.02
CA GLU A 173 -5.48 -13.25 6.21
C GLU A 173 -6.31 -12.69 5.06
N THR A 174 -7.27 -13.49 4.57
CA THR A 174 -8.18 -13.15 3.47
C THR A 174 -9.57 -12.76 3.94
N ALA A 175 -9.80 -12.68 5.26
CA ALA A 175 -11.11 -12.31 5.79
C ALA A 175 -11.46 -10.88 5.35
N GLN A 176 -12.43 -10.77 4.46
CA GLN A 176 -13.21 -9.55 4.28
C GLN A 176 -14.22 -9.51 5.43
N GLY A 177 -13.77 -9.15 6.63
CA GLY A 177 -14.68 -8.95 7.75
C GLY A 177 -15.66 -7.83 7.42
N GLY A 178 -16.91 -7.96 7.85
CA GLY A 178 -17.91 -6.90 7.72
C GLY A 178 -17.52 -5.68 8.53
N CYS A 179 -17.83 -4.49 7.99
CA CYS A 179 -17.86 -3.22 8.70
C CYS A 179 -18.80 -2.26 7.96
N GLN A 180 -19.22 -1.20 8.65
CA GLN A 180 -20.13 -0.18 8.15
C GLN A 180 -19.41 0.98 7.45
N ALA A 181 -18.09 1.07 7.59
CA ALA A 181 -17.27 2.04 6.88
C ALA A 181 -17.29 1.82 5.36
N LEU A 182 -17.06 2.89 4.60
CA LEU A 182 -16.86 2.81 3.15
C LEU A 182 -15.66 1.93 2.78
N THR A 183 -14.62 1.87 3.62
CA THR A 183 -13.44 1.01 3.45
C THR A 183 -13.12 0.30 4.75
N CYS A 184 -12.90 -1.01 4.66
CA CYS A 184 -12.66 -1.87 5.80
C CYS A 184 -11.18 -2.26 5.94
N TYR A 185 -10.63 -2.15 7.16
CA TYR A 185 -9.24 -2.53 7.45
C TYR A 185 -9.20 -3.74 8.37
N GLY A 186 -9.53 -4.92 7.84
CA GLY A 186 -9.52 -6.18 8.59
C GLY A 186 -10.87 -6.58 9.18
N GLY A 187 -11.82 -5.66 9.25
CA GLY A 187 -13.23 -5.89 9.62
C GLY A 187 -13.46 -6.20 11.10
N PHE A 188 -14.74 -6.41 11.45
CA PHE A 188 -15.22 -6.48 12.82
C PHE A 188 -16.01 -7.76 13.13
N ASN A 189 -15.98 -8.77 12.26
CA ASN A 189 -16.73 -10.01 12.45
C ASN A 189 -16.28 -10.85 13.67
N HIS A 190 -15.03 -10.70 14.14
CA HIS A 190 -14.53 -11.45 15.28
C HIS A 190 -15.13 -10.90 16.59
N PRO A 191 -15.58 -11.74 17.56
CA PRO A 191 -16.24 -11.28 18.78
C PRO A 191 -15.44 -10.29 19.63
N GLN A 192 -14.10 -10.37 19.60
CA GLN A 192 -13.23 -9.40 20.30
C GLN A 192 -13.08 -8.06 19.55
N LEU A 193 -13.35 -8.04 18.24
CA LEU A 193 -13.26 -6.83 17.43
C LEU A 193 -14.62 -6.14 17.33
N ALA A 194 -15.72 -6.89 17.17
CA ALA A 194 -17.08 -6.36 16.97
C ALA A 194 -17.46 -5.18 17.89
N PRO A 195 -17.21 -5.24 19.22
CA PRO A 195 -17.61 -4.15 20.11
C PRO A 195 -16.85 -2.84 19.86
N LEU A 196 -15.69 -2.89 19.21
CA LEU A 196 -14.84 -1.72 18.95
C LEU A 196 -15.39 -0.83 17.82
N GLU A 197 -16.20 -1.38 16.92
CA GLU A 197 -16.72 -0.63 15.76
C GLU A 197 -17.70 0.48 16.15
N ALA A 198 -18.54 0.21 17.17
CA ALA A 198 -19.60 1.12 17.59
C ALA A 198 -19.09 2.53 17.90
N LYS A 199 -17.88 2.62 18.49
CA LYS A 199 -17.25 3.91 18.77
C LYS A 199 -16.94 4.71 17.51
N PHE A 200 -16.58 4.05 16.41
CA PHE A 200 -16.28 4.71 15.14
C PHE A 200 -17.57 5.11 14.40
N ILE A 201 -18.57 4.23 14.39
CA ILE A 201 -19.88 4.48 13.78
C ILE A 201 -20.54 5.73 14.38
N ASP A 202 -20.52 5.85 15.71
CA ASP A 202 -21.16 6.98 16.39
C ASP A 202 -20.26 8.20 16.48
N GLY A 203 -18.97 7.99 16.77
CA GLY A 203 -18.03 9.06 17.11
C GLY A 203 -17.51 9.82 15.89
N VAL A 204 -17.24 9.14 14.78
CA VAL A 204 -16.65 9.79 13.59
C VAL A 204 -17.58 10.84 12.98
N PRO A 205 -18.88 10.56 12.70
CA PRO A 205 -19.76 11.57 12.13
C PRO A 205 -19.94 12.81 13.00
N ARG A 206 -19.82 12.69 14.33
CA ARG A 206 -19.87 13.84 15.26
C ARG A 206 -18.59 14.66 15.27
N ASN A 207 -17.45 14.02 14.99
CA ASN A 207 -16.12 14.59 15.11
C ASN A 207 -15.39 14.76 13.76
N ALA A 208 -16.12 14.68 12.64
CA ALA A 208 -15.53 14.70 11.31
C ALA A 208 -14.62 15.92 11.09
N GLU A 209 -15.05 17.13 11.46
CA GLU A 209 -14.23 18.34 11.33
C GLU A 209 -12.99 18.31 12.23
N ALA A 210 -13.09 17.77 13.45
CA ALA A 210 -11.94 17.64 14.33
C ALA A 210 -10.92 16.62 13.78
N LEU A 211 -11.39 15.51 13.19
CA LEU A 211 -10.53 14.55 12.49
C LEU A 211 -9.90 15.16 11.24
N VAL A 212 -10.61 16.00 10.50
CA VAL A 212 -10.07 16.76 9.36
C VAL A 212 -8.97 17.72 9.82
N ARG A 213 -9.12 18.35 10.99
CA ARG A 213 -8.05 19.14 11.58
C ARG A 213 -6.84 18.29 11.95
N VAL A 214 -7.03 17.12 12.57
CA VAL A 214 -5.93 16.17 12.82
C VAL A 214 -5.22 15.86 11.49
N LEU A 215 -5.96 15.49 10.45
CA LEU A 215 -5.44 15.15 9.11
C LEU A 215 -4.68 16.31 8.43
N ARG A 216 -4.95 17.56 8.75
CA ARG A 216 -4.34 18.72 8.08
C ARG A 216 -3.25 19.42 8.89
N GLU A 217 -3.35 19.38 10.21
CA GLU A 217 -2.58 20.26 11.10
C GLU A 217 -1.63 19.50 12.04
N ASP A 218 -1.89 18.22 12.36
CA ASP A 218 -1.11 17.50 13.35
C ASP A 218 0.26 17.08 12.80
N ARG A 219 1.32 17.38 13.55
CA ARG A 219 2.69 16.98 13.20
C ARG A 219 2.91 15.47 13.18
N ASP A 220 2.09 14.70 13.88
CA ASP A 220 2.19 13.24 13.97
C ASP A 220 1.57 12.59 12.73
N ASP A 221 2.44 12.08 11.87
CA ASP A 221 2.08 11.42 10.63
C ASP A 221 1.14 10.23 10.81
N SER A 222 1.33 9.48 11.91
CA SER A 222 0.51 8.31 12.23
C SER A 222 -0.88 8.71 12.68
N LYS A 223 -1.01 9.82 13.41
CA LYS A 223 -2.33 10.40 13.72
C LYS A 223 -3.03 10.88 12.46
N ARG A 224 -2.34 11.58 11.55
CA ARG A 224 -2.93 12.05 10.28
C ARG A 224 -3.45 10.88 9.44
N MET A 225 -2.62 9.85 9.26
CA MET A 225 -3.02 8.64 8.55
C MET A 225 -4.23 7.95 9.21
N THR A 226 -4.22 7.85 10.54
CA THR A 226 -5.35 7.29 11.29
C THR A 226 -6.63 8.12 11.11
N ALA A 227 -6.53 9.45 11.11
CA ALA A 227 -7.67 10.32 10.86
C ALA A 227 -8.25 10.11 9.45
N ALA A 228 -7.40 9.97 8.42
CA ALA A 228 -7.86 9.61 7.08
C ALA A 228 -8.63 8.29 7.06
N ILE A 229 -8.10 7.25 7.71
CA ILE A 229 -8.78 5.94 7.83
C ILE A 229 -10.14 6.09 8.51
N LEU A 230 -10.19 6.77 9.65
CA LEU A 230 -11.43 6.96 10.40
C LEU A 230 -12.49 7.72 9.61
N LEU A 231 -12.09 8.69 8.77
CA LEU A 231 -13.01 9.41 7.90
C LEU A 231 -13.77 8.50 6.91
N SER A 232 -13.40 7.22 6.75
CA SER A 232 -14.21 6.23 6.02
C SER A 232 -15.59 5.96 6.66
N TYR A 233 -15.82 6.37 7.92
CA TYR A 233 -17.10 6.28 8.64
C TYR A 233 -17.98 7.53 8.52
N VAL A 234 -17.61 8.52 7.70
CA VAL A 234 -18.48 9.70 7.46
C VAL A 234 -19.77 9.33 6.72
N ARG A 235 -20.73 10.25 6.67
CA ARG A 235 -22.12 9.95 6.28
C ARG A 235 -22.30 9.74 4.78
N SER A 236 -21.38 10.22 3.96
CA SER A 236 -21.51 10.18 2.50
C SER A 236 -20.16 10.13 1.80
N ARG A 237 -20.17 9.66 0.55
CA ARG A 237 -18.96 9.59 -0.30
C ARG A 237 -18.48 11.00 -0.66
N GLU A 238 -19.38 11.92 -0.92
CA GLU A 238 -19.10 13.32 -1.22
C GLU A 238 -18.41 14.01 -0.04
N GLU A 239 -18.86 13.70 1.18
CA GLU A 239 -18.20 14.17 2.40
C GLU A 239 -16.79 13.60 2.53
N LEU A 240 -16.62 12.29 2.34
CA LEU A 240 -15.31 11.65 2.36
C LEU A 240 -14.36 12.32 1.34
N VAL A 241 -14.79 12.46 0.08
CA VAL A 241 -13.99 13.05 -1.00
C VAL A 241 -13.54 14.47 -0.64
N ARG A 242 -14.45 15.31 -0.14
CA ARG A 242 -14.12 16.70 0.26
C ARG A 242 -13.06 16.74 1.35
N HIS A 243 -13.14 15.82 2.31
CA HIS A 243 -12.25 15.78 3.46
C HIS A 243 -10.85 15.29 3.09
N VAL A 244 -10.74 14.25 2.25
CA VAL A 244 -9.47 13.58 1.96
C VAL A 244 -8.75 14.04 0.69
N SER A 245 -9.44 14.70 -0.25
CA SER A 245 -8.81 15.15 -1.51
C SER A 245 -7.56 16.01 -1.30
N PRO A 246 -7.51 16.98 -0.35
CA PRO A 246 -6.30 17.77 -0.12
C PRO A 246 -5.09 16.93 0.35
N SER A 247 -5.35 15.76 0.94
CA SER A 247 -4.32 14.89 1.51
C SER A 247 -3.64 13.99 0.48
N VAL A 248 -4.03 14.05 -0.80
CA VAL A 248 -3.28 13.42 -1.91
C VAL A 248 -1.85 13.96 -1.96
N HIS A 249 -1.60 15.20 -1.54
CA HIS A 249 -0.28 15.83 -1.50
C HIS A 249 0.35 15.85 -0.10
N ASP A 250 -0.16 15.08 0.87
CA ASP A 250 0.44 15.06 2.22
C ASP A 250 1.94 14.70 2.15
N PRO A 251 2.81 15.33 2.95
CA PRO A 251 4.24 15.01 2.97
C PRO A 251 4.53 13.57 3.37
N PHE A 252 3.65 12.95 4.16
CA PHE A 252 3.78 11.57 4.58
C PHE A 252 3.09 10.60 3.61
N GLU A 253 3.86 9.63 3.13
CA GLU A 253 3.40 8.61 2.16
C GLU A 253 2.23 7.76 2.65
N GLY A 254 2.13 7.50 3.96
CA GLY A 254 0.99 6.77 4.52
C GLY A 254 -0.33 7.53 4.36
N VAL A 255 -0.32 8.85 4.56
CA VAL A 255 -1.53 9.68 4.37
C VAL A 255 -1.93 9.72 2.90
N ARG A 256 -0.98 9.91 1.98
CA ARG A 256 -1.26 9.90 0.52
C ARG A 256 -1.83 8.57 0.08
N ASN A 257 -1.26 7.46 0.56
CA ASN A 257 -1.75 6.11 0.25
C ASN A 257 -3.21 5.93 0.68
N GLU A 258 -3.55 6.36 1.90
CA GLU A 258 -4.93 6.26 2.40
C GLU A 258 -5.89 7.20 1.66
N ALA A 259 -5.48 8.45 1.40
CA ALA A 259 -6.29 9.40 0.64
C ALA A 259 -6.66 8.84 -0.75
N LEU A 260 -5.67 8.35 -1.50
CA LEU A 260 -5.90 7.78 -2.84
C LEU A 260 -6.75 6.50 -2.80
N ARG A 261 -6.55 5.63 -1.79
CA ARG A 261 -7.40 4.45 -1.57
C ARG A 261 -8.85 4.86 -1.35
N LEU A 262 -9.09 5.80 -0.44
CA LEU A 262 -10.43 6.26 -0.07
C LEU A 262 -11.14 6.97 -1.23
N LEU A 263 -10.42 7.76 -2.03
CA LEU A 263 -10.96 8.35 -3.25
C LEU A 263 -11.41 7.27 -4.25
N GLY A 264 -10.58 6.25 -4.49
CA GLY A 264 -10.95 5.12 -5.34
C GLY A 264 -12.19 4.39 -4.85
N THR A 265 -12.28 4.10 -3.55
CA THR A 265 -13.47 3.50 -2.92
C THR A 265 -14.70 4.40 -3.08
N ALA A 266 -14.57 5.70 -2.81
CA ALA A 266 -15.67 6.66 -2.93
C ALA A 266 -16.22 6.72 -4.37
N GLN A 267 -15.38 6.55 -5.38
CA GLN A 267 -15.78 6.51 -6.79
C GLN A 267 -16.43 5.18 -7.21
N GLN A 268 -16.14 4.08 -6.51
CA GLN A 268 -16.57 2.74 -6.94
C GLN A 268 -18.08 2.60 -7.05
N GLY A 269 -18.58 2.24 -8.23
CA GLY A 269 -20.01 2.03 -8.48
C GLY A 269 -20.83 3.32 -8.60
N GLN A 270 -20.19 4.49 -8.68
CA GLN A 270 -20.86 5.76 -8.92
C GLN A 270 -21.19 5.93 -10.40
N ALA A 271 -22.31 6.59 -10.72
CA ALA A 271 -22.72 6.84 -12.10
C ALA A 271 -21.99 8.02 -12.77
N LYS A 272 -21.33 8.87 -11.96
CA LYS A 272 -20.58 10.05 -12.38
C LYS A 272 -19.30 10.17 -11.56
N ALA A 273 -18.32 10.93 -12.03
CA ALA A 273 -17.12 11.20 -11.27
C ALA A 273 -17.45 12.07 -10.03
N LEU A 274 -17.19 11.53 -8.84
CA LEU A 274 -17.17 12.24 -7.57
C LEU A 274 -15.78 12.80 -7.27
N ILE A 275 -14.74 12.06 -7.64
CA ILE A 275 -13.35 12.41 -7.31
C ILE A 275 -12.73 13.32 -8.37
N PRO A 276 -11.85 14.26 -7.96
CA PRO A 276 -11.17 15.14 -8.91
C PRO A 276 -10.18 14.34 -9.76
N LEU A 277 -10.18 14.57 -11.08
CA LEU A 277 -9.30 13.85 -12.01
C LEU A 277 -7.83 14.25 -11.81
N GLU A 278 -7.58 15.53 -11.62
CA GLU A 278 -6.25 16.12 -11.67
C GLU A 278 -5.31 15.58 -10.58
N PRO A 279 -5.70 15.53 -9.29
CA PRO A 279 -4.86 14.94 -8.25
C PRO A 279 -4.57 13.45 -8.49
N VAL A 280 -5.52 12.73 -9.10
CA VAL A 280 -5.33 11.30 -9.44
C VAL A 280 -4.32 11.13 -10.56
N LEU A 281 -4.39 11.95 -11.62
CA LEU A 281 -3.43 11.91 -12.72
C LEU A 281 -2.03 12.33 -12.28
N GLU A 282 -1.92 13.31 -11.39
CA GLU A 282 -0.64 13.73 -10.80
C GLU A 282 -0.03 12.62 -9.95
N ALA A 283 -0.84 11.96 -9.10
CA ALA A 283 -0.38 10.89 -8.22
C ALA A 283 0.14 9.64 -8.96
N LEU A 284 -0.24 9.44 -10.23
CA LEU A 284 0.38 8.41 -11.07
C LEU A 284 1.87 8.66 -11.31
N TRP A 285 2.30 9.92 -11.23
CA TRP A 285 3.70 10.30 -11.38
C TRP A 285 4.46 10.33 -10.06
N PHE A 286 3.81 10.15 -8.92
CA PHE A 286 4.51 10.13 -7.63
C PHE A 286 5.53 8.98 -7.57
N PRO A 287 6.64 9.17 -6.81
CA PRO A 287 7.75 8.24 -6.85
C PRO A 287 7.45 6.89 -6.24
N LEU A 288 6.47 6.75 -5.33
CA LEU A 288 6.24 5.49 -4.63
C LEU A 288 5.19 4.62 -5.33
N SER A 289 5.45 3.32 -5.44
CA SER A 289 4.46 2.34 -5.93
C SER A 289 3.14 2.41 -5.15
N SER A 290 3.20 2.64 -3.84
CA SER A 290 2.01 2.79 -2.99
C SER A 290 1.10 3.94 -3.42
N ASP A 291 1.65 5.05 -3.90
CA ASP A 291 0.88 6.18 -4.40
C ASP A 291 0.30 5.82 -5.77
N ARG A 292 1.15 5.36 -6.69
CA ARG A 292 0.77 5.05 -8.07
C ARG A 292 -0.29 3.97 -8.19
N ASN A 293 -0.15 2.86 -7.46
CA ASN A 293 -1.11 1.76 -7.56
C ASN A 293 -2.51 2.17 -7.07
N LYS A 294 -2.60 3.02 -6.03
CA LYS A 294 -3.89 3.54 -5.55
C LYS A 294 -4.46 4.59 -6.50
N ALA A 295 -3.61 5.48 -7.01
CA ALA A 295 -4.00 6.42 -8.06
C ALA A 295 -4.50 5.71 -9.33
N ALA A 296 -3.85 4.64 -9.76
CA ALA A 296 -4.26 3.86 -10.93
C ALA A 296 -5.61 3.16 -10.70
N TRP A 297 -5.86 2.59 -9.52
CA TRP A 297 -7.18 2.05 -9.19
C TRP A 297 -8.25 3.13 -9.10
N ALA A 298 -7.94 4.30 -8.55
CA ALA A 298 -8.86 5.44 -8.57
C ALA A 298 -9.17 5.89 -10.01
N LEU A 299 -8.15 5.95 -10.88
CA LEU A 299 -8.32 6.27 -12.30
C LEU A 299 -9.19 5.23 -13.00
N VAL A 300 -9.00 3.93 -12.74
CA VAL A 300 -9.87 2.87 -13.27
C VAL A 300 -11.34 3.21 -13.00
N ARG A 301 -11.68 3.63 -11.78
CA ARG A 301 -13.06 3.98 -11.42
C ARG A 301 -13.57 5.23 -12.14
N ILE A 302 -12.70 6.20 -12.39
CA ILE A 302 -13.05 7.38 -13.21
C ILE A 302 -13.29 6.96 -14.66
N VAL A 303 -12.42 6.15 -15.26
CA VAL A 303 -12.54 5.79 -16.68
C VAL A 303 -13.70 4.83 -16.95
N GLU A 304 -14.10 4.01 -15.96
CA GLU A 304 -15.32 3.20 -15.99
C GLU A 304 -16.59 4.06 -16.18
N THR A 305 -16.56 5.34 -15.80
CA THR A 305 -17.73 6.25 -15.84
C THR A 305 -17.60 7.36 -16.88
N GLU A 306 -16.44 8.00 -16.96
CA GLU A 306 -16.19 9.20 -17.77
C GLU A 306 -14.99 9.05 -18.71
N GLY A 307 -14.51 7.82 -18.94
CA GLY A 307 -13.30 7.53 -19.72
C GLY A 307 -13.35 8.08 -21.15
N ALA A 308 -14.46 7.88 -21.86
CA ALA A 308 -14.62 8.38 -23.23
C ALA A 308 -14.55 9.91 -23.30
N ALA A 309 -15.19 10.61 -22.36
CA ALA A 309 -15.22 12.07 -22.31
C ALA A 309 -13.88 12.69 -21.92
N ARG A 310 -13.04 11.95 -21.17
CA ARG A 310 -11.76 12.44 -20.62
C ARG A 310 -10.52 11.82 -21.30
N ARG A 311 -10.71 10.96 -22.30
CA ARG A 311 -9.64 10.14 -22.90
C ARG A 311 -8.44 10.95 -23.34
N GLU A 312 -8.65 11.98 -24.14
CA GLU A 312 -7.57 12.83 -24.67
C GLU A 312 -6.74 13.44 -23.54
N ARG A 313 -7.42 14.02 -22.55
CA ARG A 313 -6.77 14.64 -21.40
C ARG A 313 -5.95 13.63 -20.59
N ILE A 314 -6.52 12.46 -20.30
CA ILE A 314 -5.85 11.40 -19.54
C ILE A 314 -4.61 10.92 -20.28
N LEU A 315 -4.72 10.64 -21.59
CA LEU A 315 -3.58 10.16 -22.38
C LEU A 315 -2.49 11.22 -22.53
N ASN A 316 -2.86 12.50 -22.66
CA ASN A 316 -1.90 13.58 -22.76
C ASN A 316 -1.11 13.79 -21.46
N GLN A 317 -1.73 13.63 -20.29
CA GLN A 317 -1.08 13.86 -18.98
C GLN A 317 -0.45 12.61 -18.35
N ALA A 318 -1.03 11.43 -18.55
CA ALA A 318 -0.63 10.20 -17.86
C ALA A 318 -0.38 9.00 -18.79
N GLY A 319 -0.53 9.15 -20.12
CA GLY A 319 -0.38 8.04 -21.06
C GLY A 319 1.01 7.37 -20.97
N GLU A 320 2.07 8.14 -20.79
CA GLU A 320 3.44 7.63 -20.63
C GLU A 320 3.61 6.80 -19.36
N VAL A 321 3.21 7.34 -18.21
CA VAL A 321 3.37 6.64 -16.93
C VAL A 321 2.48 5.41 -16.85
N LEU A 322 1.28 5.45 -17.43
CA LEU A 322 0.42 4.28 -17.55
C LEU A 322 1.06 3.16 -18.38
N VAL A 323 1.74 3.51 -19.48
CA VAL A 323 2.47 2.53 -20.30
C VAL A 323 3.68 1.97 -19.55
N GLU A 324 4.42 2.79 -18.80
CA GLU A 324 5.51 2.33 -17.94
C GLU A 324 5.00 1.35 -16.88
N MET A 325 3.95 1.75 -16.14
CA MET A 325 3.31 0.91 -15.12
C MET A 325 2.76 -0.40 -15.70
N ALA A 326 2.14 -0.36 -16.89
CA ALA A 326 1.64 -1.55 -17.59
C ALA A 326 2.74 -2.55 -17.98
N GLY A 327 4.00 -2.15 -17.95
CA GLY A 327 5.17 -3.01 -18.18
C GLY A 327 5.87 -3.50 -16.91
N MET A 328 5.41 -3.09 -15.73
CA MET A 328 6.00 -3.49 -14.44
C MET A 328 5.79 -4.98 -14.18
N GLN A 329 6.73 -5.62 -13.49
CA GLN A 329 6.61 -7.02 -13.08
C GLN A 329 5.70 -7.17 -11.86
N GLN A 330 5.69 -6.18 -10.96
CA GLN A 330 4.74 -6.10 -9.85
C GLN A 330 3.29 -5.90 -10.35
N ALA A 331 2.46 -6.89 -10.07
CA ALA A 331 1.05 -6.92 -10.47
C ALA A 331 0.26 -5.72 -9.92
N ILE A 332 0.59 -5.27 -8.70
CA ILE A 332 -0.10 -4.16 -8.03
C ILE A 332 -0.04 -2.85 -8.84
N ASP A 333 1.02 -2.61 -9.60
CA ASP A 333 1.16 -1.46 -10.50
C ASP A 333 0.63 -1.78 -11.89
N ARG A 334 0.99 -2.96 -12.43
CA ARG A 334 0.68 -3.37 -13.80
C ARG A 334 -0.81 -3.50 -14.08
N GLU A 335 -1.54 -4.20 -13.22
CA GLU A 335 -2.94 -4.53 -13.44
C GLU A 335 -3.85 -3.30 -13.54
N PRO A 336 -3.83 -2.35 -12.59
CA PRO A 336 -4.69 -1.17 -12.70
C PRO A 336 -4.31 -0.29 -13.89
N ALA A 337 -3.02 -0.18 -14.24
CA ALA A 337 -2.59 0.59 -15.40
C ALA A 337 -3.11 -0.01 -16.72
N ARG A 338 -2.97 -1.32 -16.91
CA ARG A 338 -3.51 -2.02 -18.08
C ARG A 338 -5.03 -1.94 -18.13
N LYS A 339 -5.72 -2.10 -17.00
CA LYS A 339 -7.17 -1.96 -16.95
C LYS A 339 -7.61 -0.55 -17.38
N ALA A 340 -6.96 0.50 -16.89
CA ALA A 340 -7.24 1.87 -17.30
C ALA A 340 -7.01 2.07 -18.80
N LEU A 341 -5.87 1.61 -19.33
CA LEU A 341 -5.55 1.68 -20.76
C LEU A 341 -6.56 0.92 -21.63
N ALA A 342 -6.98 -0.28 -21.22
CA ALA A 342 -7.94 -1.10 -21.94
C ALA A 342 -9.32 -0.43 -22.03
N ILE A 343 -9.79 0.17 -20.93
CA ILE A 343 -11.05 0.93 -20.92
C ILE A 343 -10.96 2.13 -21.86
N LEU A 344 -9.85 2.89 -21.83
CA LEU A 344 -9.64 4.04 -22.70
C LEU A 344 -9.51 3.66 -24.18
N ALA A 345 -8.93 2.49 -24.47
CA ALA A 345 -8.79 1.94 -25.81
C ALA A 345 -10.08 1.27 -26.34
N GLY A 346 -11.02 0.94 -25.44
CA GLY A 346 -12.19 0.12 -25.75
C GLY A 346 -11.88 -1.34 -26.08
N ARG A 347 -10.65 -1.80 -25.79
CA ARG A 347 -10.16 -3.16 -26.03
C ARG A 347 -8.89 -3.43 -25.23
N ASP A 348 -8.64 -4.69 -24.93
CA ASP A 348 -7.36 -5.15 -24.38
C ASP A 348 -6.34 -5.36 -25.52
N LEU A 349 -5.15 -4.77 -25.40
CA LEU A 349 -4.02 -4.98 -26.32
C LEU A 349 -3.05 -6.06 -25.83
N GLY A 350 -3.36 -6.72 -24.71
CA GLY A 350 -2.62 -7.85 -24.17
C GLY A 350 -1.37 -7.45 -23.36
N GLU A 351 -0.45 -8.40 -23.24
CA GLU A 351 0.74 -8.28 -22.40
C GLU A 351 1.84 -7.39 -23.00
N ASP A 352 1.81 -7.17 -24.31
CA ASP A 352 2.85 -6.44 -25.03
C ASP A 352 2.78 -4.92 -24.77
N VAL A 353 3.73 -4.42 -24.00
CA VAL A 353 3.87 -3.00 -23.68
C VAL A 353 4.12 -2.16 -24.94
N ALA A 354 4.74 -2.71 -25.98
CA ALA A 354 4.97 -1.99 -27.24
C ALA A 354 3.65 -1.66 -27.95
N ALA A 355 2.69 -2.58 -27.95
CA ALA A 355 1.35 -2.35 -28.49
C ALA A 355 0.63 -1.20 -27.75
N TRP A 356 0.71 -1.18 -26.41
CA TRP A 356 0.18 -0.08 -25.60
C TRP A 356 0.86 1.26 -25.91
N ARG A 357 2.20 1.26 -25.99
CA ARG A 357 2.99 2.46 -26.29
C ARG A 357 2.62 3.06 -27.64
N GLU A 358 2.51 2.24 -28.68
CA GLU A 358 2.13 2.68 -30.02
C GLU A 358 0.70 3.21 -30.06
N TRP A 359 -0.23 2.52 -29.39
CA TRP A 359 -1.61 3.00 -29.28
C TRP A 359 -1.71 4.36 -28.59
N VAL A 360 -1.03 4.54 -27.44
CA VAL A 360 -0.99 5.83 -26.74
C VAL A 360 -0.38 6.91 -27.64
N LYS A 361 0.76 6.64 -28.29
CA LYS A 361 1.43 7.60 -29.18
C LYS A 361 0.55 8.08 -30.32
N ARG A 362 -0.18 7.16 -30.97
CA ARG A 362 -1.08 7.49 -32.10
C ARG A 362 -2.35 8.23 -31.65
N THR A 363 -2.81 7.99 -30.42
CA THR A 363 -4.09 8.54 -29.92
C THR A 363 -3.92 9.91 -29.26
N ARG A 364 -2.73 10.21 -28.75
CA ARG A 364 -2.41 11.52 -28.18
C ARG A 364 -2.40 12.59 -29.27
N THR A 365 -3.04 13.71 -28.95
CA THR A 365 -3.14 14.90 -29.82
C THR A 365 -2.07 15.94 -29.50
N ALA A 366 -1.44 15.85 -28.32
CA ALA A 366 -0.39 16.75 -27.88
C ALA A 366 0.84 15.96 -27.38
N PRO A 367 2.06 16.49 -27.58
CA PRO A 367 3.26 15.96 -26.93
C PRO A 367 3.13 16.09 -25.40
N ALA A 368 3.86 15.25 -24.67
CA ALA A 368 3.86 15.31 -23.20
C ALA A 368 4.35 16.67 -22.71
N THR A 369 3.51 17.36 -21.94
CA THR A 369 3.91 18.51 -21.13
C THR A 369 4.25 18.00 -19.75
N HIS A 370 5.54 18.03 -19.39
CA HIS A 370 6.04 17.81 -18.03
C HIS A 370 6.63 19.10 -17.49
#